data_AF-A0A5E7E520-F1
#
_entry.id   AF-A0A5E7E520-F1
#
_cell.length_a   1.000
_cell.length_b   1.000
_cell.length_c   1.000
_cell.angle_alpha   90.00
_cell.angle_beta   90.00
_cell.angle_gamma   90.00
#
_symmetry.space_group_name_H-M   'P 1'
#
loop_
_entity.id
_entity.type
_entity.pdbx_description
1 polymer ?
#
loop_
_entity_poly.entity_id
_entity_poly.type
_entity_poly.pdbx_seq_one_letter_code
_entity_poly.pdbx_strand_id
1 'polypeptide(L)'
;MPTENISASTFIVLSLKHTHRRHKAITLWRADDSGYCWKLSSAGVYEEARVLEHLGYYNSGCSNIAVPADLVERLSCEVEYDTKEFGVCLPNNADTWSQLLACVIRPTGYEPKPEYRGSRYSENSMWMKRRRCEEVNQAIRIIAGHGRRFFYSQAVNRYASMEVDARGKVWLIDDYSGKRVFTHKTVWGGRWRGFSHGGTLRSLVEAFRDYICTGEPLHRGYLGPERFDDSNIWGYDAEGMQAVREHAGALPVFRQPEQVAA
;
A
#
# COMPACT_ATOMS: atom_id res chain seq x y z
N MET A 1 -53.61 -26.47 -5.86
CA MET A 1 -52.45 -26.15 -5.01
C MET A 1 -51.80 -24.90 -5.58
N PRO A 2 -51.89 -23.73 -4.93
CA PRO A 2 -51.11 -22.58 -5.36
C PRO A 2 -49.64 -22.88 -5.10
N THR A 3 -48.85 -22.90 -6.17
CA THR A 3 -47.39 -22.95 -6.13
C THR A 3 -46.93 -21.69 -5.42
N GLU A 4 -46.41 -21.83 -4.20
CA GLU A 4 -45.71 -20.75 -3.52
C GLU A 4 -44.56 -20.30 -4.43
N ASN A 5 -44.65 -19.05 -4.87
CA ASN A 5 -43.63 -18.39 -5.66
C ASN A 5 -42.45 -18.14 -4.71
N ILE A 6 -41.57 -19.13 -4.53
CA ILE A 6 -40.31 -18.94 -3.83
C ILE A 6 -39.55 -17.88 -4.64
N SER A 7 -39.48 -16.66 -4.14
CA SER A 7 -38.60 -15.64 -4.69
C SER A 7 -37.22 -16.26 -4.80
N ALA A 8 -36.70 -16.38 -6.02
CA ALA A 8 -35.37 -16.91 -6.23
C ALA A 8 -34.39 -16.04 -5.43
N SER A 9 -33.57 -16.68 -4.58
CA SER A 9 -32.58 -15.97 -3.79
C SER A 9 -31.45 -15.56 -4.71
N THR A 10 -31.16 -14.26 -4.78
CA THR A 10 -30.12 -13.73 -5.65
C THR A 10 -28.91 -13.28 -4.83
N PHE A 11 -27.75 -13.34 -5.47
CA PHE A 11 -26.45 -13.12 -4.84
C PHE A 11 -25.61 -12.14 -5.65
N ILE A 12 -24.74 -11.41 -4.96
CA ILE A 12 -23.68 -10.60 -5.56
C ILE A 12 -22.33 -11.19 -5.15
N VAL A 13 -21.41 -11.25 -6.11
CA VAL A 13 -20.06 -11.77 -5.88
C VAL A 13 -19.11 -10.61 -5.59
N LEU A 14 -18.42 -10.70 -4.46
CA LEU A 14 -17.46 -9.71 -3.98
C LEU A 14 -16.04 -10.22 -4.23
N SER A 15 -15.16 -9.37 -4.75
CA SER A 15 -13.76 -9.72 -4.95
C SER A 15 -12.91 -9.31 -3.75
N LEU A 16 -12.35 -10.29 -3.05
CA LEU A 16 -11.31 -10.08 -2.04
C LEU A 16 -9.98 -9.73 -2.70
N LYS A 17 -9.67 -10.35 -3.85
CA LYS A 17 -8.42 -10.16 -4.58
C LYS A 17 -8.25 -8.73 -5.10
N HIS A 18 -9.35 -8.11 -5.54
CA HIS A 18 -9.34 -6.76 -6.10
C HIS A 18 -9.80 -5.68 -5.10
N THR A 19 -10.21 -6.06 -3.89
CA THR A 19 -10.45 -5.11 -2.80
C THR A 19 -9.19 -4.96 -1.96
N HIS A 20 -8.51 -3.81 -2.09
CA HIS A 20 -7.30 -3.51 -1.33
C HIS A 20 -7.59 -2.61 -0.15
N ARG A 21 -6.69 -2.64 0.85
CA ARG A 21 -6.77 -1.84 2.09
C ARG A 21 -7.04 -0.35 1.89
N ARG A 22 -6.60 0.23 0.77
CA ARG A 22 -6.78 1.67 0.46
C ARG A 22 -8.14 2.01 -0.13
N HIS A 23 -8.83 1.03 -0.73
CA HIS A 23 -10.11 1.27 -1.39
C HIS A 23 -11.16 1.66 -0.35
N LYS A 24 -11.97 2.66 -0.68
CA LYS A 24 -13.11 3.08 0.15
C LYS A 24 -14.36 2.21 -0.06
N ALA A 25 -14.47 1.55 -1.20
CA ALA A 25 -15.55 0.64 -1.56
C ALA A 25 -15.01 -0.78 -1.86
N ILE A 26 -15.83 -1.79 -1.60
CA ILE A 26 -15.58 -3.19 -1.94
C ILE A 26 -15.80 -3.38 -3.44
N THR A 27 -14.91 -4.13 -4.08
CA THR A 27 -15.01 -4.46 -5.50
C THR A 27 -16.03 -5.57 -5.73
N LEU A 28 -17.01 -5.30 -6.59
CA LEU A 28 -18.09 -6.20 -6.96
C LEU A 28 -17.84 -6.78 -8.36
N TRP A 29 -18.38 -7.97 -8.62
CA TRP A 29 -18.40 -8.54 -9.98
C TRP A 29 -19.51 -7.89 -10.80
N ARG A 30 -19.28 -7.70 -12.10
CA ARG A 30 -20.32 -7.35 -13.08
C ARG A 30 -21.08 -8.59 -13.55
N ALA A 31 -22.25 -8.37 -14.15
CA ALA A 31 -23.02 -9.45 -14.76
C ALA A 31 -22.19 -10.23 -15.80
N ASP A 32 -22.53 -11.51 -15.96
CA ASP A 32 -21.93 -12.43 -16.93
C ASP A 32 -20.41 -12.52 -16.86
N ASP A 33 -19.86 -12.38 -15.66
CA ASP A 33 -18.43 -12.54 -15.37
C ASP A 33 -17.54 -11.57 -16.18
N SER A 34 -18.11 -10.43 -16.59
CA SER A 34 -17.51 -9.42 -17.48
C SER A 34 -16.50 -8.47 -16.81
N GLY A 35 -16.03 -8.83 -15.62
CA GLY A 35 -15.05 -8.07 -14.83
C GLY A 35 -15.66 -7.42 -13.60
N TYR A 36 -15.12 -6.26 -13.22
CA TYR A 36 -15.34 -5.68 -11.90
C TYR A 36 -15.96 -4.28 -11.94
N CYS A 37 -16.73 -3.95 -10.91
CA CYS A 37 -17.26 -2.63 -10.66
C CYS A 37 -17.20 -2.28 -9.17
N TRP A 38 -17.55 -1.04 -8.85
CA TRP A 38 -17.59 -0.53 -7.48
C TRP A 38 -18.94 0.10 -7.13
N LYS A 39 -19.72 0.50 -8.15
CA LYS A 39 -21.11 0.96 -7.99
C LYS A 39 -22.05 -0.23 -7.92
N LEU A 40 -23.00 -0.18 -7.00
CA LEU A 40 -24.05 -1.18 -6.85
C LEU A 40 -24.90 -1.32 -8.12
N SER A 41 -25.22 -0.21 -8.79
CA SER A 41 -26.01 -0.20 -10.02
C SER A 41 -25.35 -0.91 -11.22
N SER A 42 -24.06 -1.22 -11.12
CA SER A 42 -23.31 -1.96 -12.15
C SER A 42 -23.00 -3.40 -11.74
N ALA A 43 -23.38 -3.82 -10.53
CA ALA A 43 -23.09 -5.13 -10.00
C ALA A 43 -23.92 -6.21 -10.72
N GLY A 44 -23.29 -7.35 -10.96
CA GLY A 44 -23.96 -8.54 -11.45
C GLY A 44 -24.74 -9.20 -10.34
N VAL A 45 -25.98 -9.57 -10.66
CA VAL A 45 -26.86 -10.35 -9.78
C VAL A 45 -26.92 -11.77 -10.32
N TYR A 46 -26.64 -12.74 -9.45
CA TYR A 46 -26.50 -14.14 -9.78
C TYR A 46 -27.54 -14.97 -9.04
N GLU A 47 -28.20 -15.88 -9.77
CA GLU A 47 -29.12 -16.85 -9.19
C GLU A 47 -28.38 -17.85 -8.29
N GLU A 48 -29.01 -18.24 -7.17
CA GLU A 48 -28.44 -19.19 -6.21
C GLU A 48 -27.93 -20.46 -6.90
N ALA A 49 -28.73 -21.05 -7.79
CA ALA A 49 -28.39 -22.28 -8.49
C ALA A 49 -27.06 -22.17 -9.27
N ARG A 50 -26.83 -21.04 -9.97
CA ARG A 50 -25.60 -20.80 -10.72
C ARG A 50 -24.39 -20.67 -9.79
N VAL A 51 -24.57 -19.99 -8.66
CA VAL A 51 -23.51 -19.83 -7.65
C VAL A 51 -23.13 -21.17 -7.04
N LEU A 52 -24.13 -22.00 -6.70
CA LEU A 52 -23.91 -23.32 -6.12
C LEU A 52 -23.24 -24.30 -7.09
N GLU A 53 -23.63 -24.27 -8.37
CA GLU A 53 -23.00 -25.10 -9.41
C GLU A 53 -21.51 -24.78 -9.58
N HIS A 54 -21.12 -23.51 -9.39
CA HIS A 54 -19.75 -23.02 -9.55
C HIS A 54 -19.17 -22.45 -8.25
N LEU A 55 -19.43 -23.12 -7.11
CA LEU A 55 -19.15 -22.59 -5.78
C LEU A 55 -17.68 -22.20 -5.57
N GLY A 56 -16.73 -22.99 -6.10
CA GLY A 56 -15.30 -22.68 -5.97
C GLY A 56 -14.87 -21.42 -6.73
N TYR A 57 -15.60 -21.04 -7.78
CA TYR A 57 -15.31 -19.85 -8.58
C TYR A 57 -15.85 -18.58 -7.91
N TYR A 58 -17.13 -18.63 -7.50
CA TYR A 58 -17.83 -17.49 -6.91
C TYR A 58 -17.61 -17.33 -5.40
N ASN A 59 -17.27 -18.41 -4.68
CA ASN A 59 -17.14 -18.44 -3.21
C ASN A 59 -15.89 -19.20 -2.73
N SER A 60 -14.74 -18.93 -3.35
CA SER A 60 -13.45 -19.54 -2.95
C SER A 60 -12.99 -19.15 -1.56
N GLY A 61 -13.35 -17.96 -1.09
CA GLY A 61 -12.87 -17.35 0.15
C GLY A 61 -11.47 -16.73 0.06
N CYS A 62 -10.56 -17.22 -0.78
CA CYS A 62 -9.27 -16.53 -0.99
C CYS A 62 -9.34 -15.44 -2.07
N SER A 63 -10.23 -15.60 -3.05
CA SER A 63 -10.38 -14.63 -4.15
C SER A 63 -11.73 -13.91 -4.12
N ASN A 64 -12.80 -14.65 -3.87
CA ASN A 64 -14.17 -14.13 -3.93
C ASN A 64 -15.08 -14.77 -2.88
N ILE A 65 -16.14 -14.06 -2.51
CA ILE A 65 -17.26 -14.58 -1.71
C ILE A 65 -18.58 -14.19 -2.37
N ALA A 66 -19.59 -15.07 -2.26
CA ALA A 66 -20.94 -14.80 -2.72
C ALA A 66 -21.87 -14.56 -1.52
N VAL A 67 -22.58 -13.44 -1.55
CA VAL A 67 -23.44 -12.95 -0.46
C VAL A 67 -24.83 -12.55 -1.00
N PRO A 68 -25.89 -12.62 -0.18
CA PRO A 68 -27.23 -12.22 -0.59
C PRO A 68 -27.28 -10.78 -1.12
N ALA A 69 -27.98 -10.57 -2.24
CA ALA A 69 -28.07 -9.27 -2.89
C ALA A 69 -28.77 -8.22 -2.01
N ASP A 70 -29.82 -8.62 -1.28
CA ASP A 70 -30.57 -7.78 -0.35
C ASP A 70 -29.69 -7.24 0.80
N LEU A 71 -28.77 -8.07 1.31
CA LEU A 71 -27.79 -7.64 2.30
C LEU A 71 -26.84 -6.59 1.72
N VAL A 72 -26.34 -6.81 0.50
CA VAL A 72 -25.46 -5.85 -0.18
C VAL A 72 -26.16 -4.52 -0.43
N GLU A 73 -27.43 -4.54 -0.85
CA GLU A 73 -28.25 -3.34 -1.02
C GLU A 73 -28.42 -2.57 0.29
N ARG A 74 -28.78 -3.25 1.39
CA ARG A 74 -28.95 -2.61 2.71
C ARG A 74 -27.68 -1.99 3.26
N LEU A 75 -26.53 -2.62 3.01
CA LEU A 75 -25.22 -2.15 3.50
C LEU A 75 -24.59 -1.08 2.61
N SER A 76 -25.13 -0.89 1.41
CA SER A 76 -24.58 0.09 0.48
C SER A 76 -24.96 1.51 0.90
N CYS A 77 -24.02 2.43 0.77
CA CYS A 77 -24.25 3.84 1.02
C CYS A 77 -23.49 4.69 0.00
N GLU A 78 -23.75 6.00 -0.01
CA GLU A 78 -22.99 6.90 -0.87
C GLU A 78 -21.54 6.99 -0.38
N VAL A 79 -20.61 6.57 -1.22
CA VAL A 79 -19.17 6.57 -0.95
C VAL A 79 -18.46 7.33 -2.06
N GLU A 80 -17.56 8.23 -1.66
CA GLU A 80 -16.60 8.85 -2.58
C GLU A 80 -15.54 7.82 -2.98
N TYR A 81 -15.42 7.49 -4.25
CA TYR A 81 -14.36 6.64 -4.79
C TYR A 81 -13.05 7.44 -4.98
N ASP A 82 -11.91 6.75 -5.14
CA ASP A 82 -10.54 7.31 -5.18
C ASP A 82 -10.36 8.51 -6.16
N THR A 83 -11.27 8.70 -7.14
CA THR A 83 -11.27 9.76 -8.16
C THR A 83 -12.17 10.97 -7.87
N LYS A 84 -12.70 11.12 -6.64
CA LYS A 84 -13.77 12.08 -6.29
C LYS A 84 -15.11 11.80 -6.97
N GLU A 85 -15.27 10.61 -7.54
CA GLU A 85 -16.55 10.15 -8.06
C GLU A 85 -17.39 9.62 -6.91
N PHE A 86 -18.68 9.98 -6.88
CA PHE A 86 -19.61 9.49 -5.89
C PHE A 86 -20.50 8.39 -6.49
N GLY A 87 -20.92 7.46 -5.64
CA GLY A 87 -21.87 6.44 -6.01
C GLY A 87 -22.37 5.65 -4.81
N VAL A 88 -23.50 4.99 -4.97
CA VAL A 88 -23.99 4.00 -4.01
C VAL A 88 -23.13 2.75 -4.12
N CYS A 89 -22.36 2.47 -3.08
CA CYS A 89 -21.34 1.44 -3.05
C CYS A 89 -21.35 0.71 -1.71
N LEU A 90 -20.75 -0.48 -1.70
CA LEU A 90 -20.55 -1.26 -0.49
C LEU A 90 -19.27 -0.78 0.23
N PRO A 91 -19.34 -0.21 1.44
CA PRO A 91 -18.17 0.38 2.11
C PRO A 91 -17.11 -0.66 2.48
N ASN A 92 -15.83 -0.33 2.27
CA ASN A 92 -14.71 -1.22 2.62
C ASN A 92 -14.23 -0.98 4.06
N ASN A 93 -14.94 -1.53 5.05
CA ASN A 93 -14.61 -1.40 6.46
C ASN A 93 -14.88 -2.70 7.25
N ALA A 94 -14.44 -2.73 8.51
CA ALA A 94 -14.53 -3.93 9.36
C ALA A 94 -15.98 -4.39 9.62
N ASP A 95 -16.89 -3.43 9.84
CA ASP A 95 -18.29 -3.71 10.16
C ASP A 95 -19.01 -4.34 8.95
N THR A 96 -18.85 -3.73 7.77
CA THR A 96 -19.39 -4.25 6.52
C THR A 96 -18.87 -5.67 6.25
N TRP A 97 -17.56 -5.90 6.35
CA TRP A 97 -17.00 -7.25 6.15
C TRP A 97 -17.49 -8.27 7.17
N SER A 98 -17.68 -7.89 8.44
CA SER A 98 -18.20 -8.78 9.48
C SER A 98 -19.61 -9.27 9.13
N GLN A 99 -20.48 -8.37 8.67
CA GLN A 99 -21.85 -8.72 8.29
C GLN A 99 -21.89 -9.59 7.02
N LEU A 100 -21.06 -9.27 6.02
CA LEU A 100 -20.97 -10.04 4.77
C LEU A 100 -20.46 -11.47 5.00
N LEU A 101 -19.40 -11.63 5.80
CA LEU A 101 -18.81 -12.93 6.09
C LEU A 101 -19.75 -13.83 6.89
N ALA A 102 -20.63 -13.27 7.71
CA ALA A 102 -21.65 -14.02 8.45
C ALA A 102 -22.75 -14.58 7.53
N CYS A 103 -22.91 -14.02 6.33
CA CYS A 103 -23.99 -14.34 5.40
C CYS A 103 -23.48 -14.93 4.07
N VAL A 104 -22.24 -15.44 4.02
CA VAL A 104 -21.76 -16.14 2.82
C VAL A 104 -22.63 -17.35 2.52
N ILE A 105 -22.91 -17.58 1.23
CA ILE A 105 -23.85 -18.63 0.77
C ILE A 105 -23.54 -20.03 1.35
N ARG A 106 -22.25 -20.36 1.49
CA ARG A 106 -21.70 -21.60 2.05
C ARG A 106 -20.32 -21.36 2.66
N PRO A 107 -19.82 -22.26 3.52
CA PRO A 107 -18.42 -22.27 3.94
C PRO A 107 -17.48 -22.24 2.73
N THR A 108 -16.43 -21.43 2.82
CA THR A 108 -15.45 -21.26 1.74
C THR A 108 -14.34 -22.31 1.83
N GLY A 109 -13.73 -22.65 0.68
CA GLY A 109 -12.60 -23.59 0.65
C GLY A 109 -11.32 -23.04 1.27
N TYR A 110 -11.17 -21.71 1.31
CA TYR A 110 -10.07 -21.01 1.96
C TYR A 110 -10.60 -19.94 2.91
N GLU A 111 -9.86 -19.65 3.98
CA GLU A 111 -10.21 -18.61 4.95
C GLU A 111 -10.25 -17.21 4.29
N PRO A 112 -11.39 -16.49 4.32
CA PRO A 112 -11.47 -15.13 3.82
C PRO A 112 -10.63 -14.14 4.63
N LYS A 113 -9.75 -13.41 3.95
CA LYS A 113 -8.88 -12.38 4.54
C LYS A 113 -9.07 -11.03 3.85
N PRO A 114 -10.23 -10.38 4.03
CA PRO A 114 -10.49 -9.10 3.39
C PRO A 114 -9.51 -8.02 3.84
N GLU A 115 -9.11 -7.16 2.89
CA GLU A 115 -8.31 -5.99 3.18
C GLU A 115 -9.18 -4.73 3.29
N TYR A 116 -9.09 -4.04 4.42
CA TYR A 116 -9.79 -2.79 4.66
C TYR A 116 -8.96 -1.87 5.54
N ARG A 117 -9.32 -0.59 5.61
CA ARG A 117 -8.60 0.38 6.43
C ARG A 117 -8.64 -0.02 7.91
N GLY A 118 -7.55 -0.62 8.39
CA GLY A 118 -7.43 -1.09 9.77
C GLY A 118 -7.00 -2.54 9.88
N SER A 119 -7.20 -3.35 8.82
CA SER A 119 -6.72 -4.73 8.76
C SER A 119 -5.19 -4.80 8.93
N ARG A 120 -4.70 -5.89 9.54
CA ARG A 120 -3.26 -6.12 9.72
C ARG A 120 -2.63 -6.50 8.37
N TYR A 121 -1.35 -6.14 8.18
CA TYR A 121 -0.59 -6.62 7.03
C TYR A 121 -0.34 -8.12 7.17
N SER A 122 -0.29 -8.84 6.03
CA SER A 122 0.18 -10.22 6.04
C SER A 122 1.64 -10.31 6.44
N GLU A 123 2.07 -11.45 6.97
CA GLU A 123 3.46 -11.69 7.37
C GLU A 123 4.41 -11.50 6.19
N ASN A 124 4.05 -12.02 5.01
CA ASN A 124 4.82 -11.82 3.79
C ASN A 124 4.94 -10.33 3.41
N SER A 125 3.84 -9.58 3.50
CA SER A 125 3.86 -8.13 3.25
C SER A 125 4.77 -7.39 4.24
N MET A 126 4.71 -7.76 5.52
CA MET A 126 5.59 -7.21 6.55
C MET A 126 7.06 -7.56 6.32
N TRP A 127 7.36 -8.80 5.95
CA TRP A 127 8.71 -9.25 5.62
C TRP A 127 9.28 -8.46 4.45
N MET A 128 8.53 -8.29 3.36
CA MET A 128 8.96 -7.49 2.21
C MET A 128 9.24 -6.03 2.58
N LYS A 129 8.40 -5.42 3.44
CA LYS A 129 8.66 -4.05 3.94
C LYS A 129 9.94 -3.97 4.76
N ARG A 130 10.20 -4.95 5.63
CA ARG A 130 11.43 -4.98 6.45
C ARG A 130 12.67 -5.14 5.58
N ARG A 131 12.65 -6.04 4.60
CA ARG A 131 13.72 -6.19 3.62
C ARG A 131 14.03 -4.89 2.88
N ARG A 132 13.00 -4.20 2.36
CA ARG A 132 13.19 -2.89 1.72
C ARG A 132 13.72 -1.82 2.66
N CYS A 133 13.36 -1.90 3.94
CA CYS A 133 13.89 -1.02 4.96
C CYS A 133 15.40 -1.24 5.20
N GLU A 134 15.87 -2.49 5.12
CA GLU A 134 17.29 -2.82 5.19
C GLU A 134 18.06 -2.28 3.98
N GLU A 135 17.51 -2.43 2.77
CA GLU A 135 18.08 -1.86 1.53
C GLU A 135 18.20 -0.33 1.62
N VAL A 136 17.18 0.35 2.15
CA VAL A 136 17.24 1.79 2.44
C VAL A 136 18.31 2.12 3.48
N ASN A 137 18.42 1.34 4.56
CA ASN A 137 19.43 1.57 5.59
C ASN A 137 20.86 1.40 5.05
N GLN A 138 21.08 0.52 4.07
CA GLN A 138 22.34 0.42 3.35
C GLN A 138 22.62 1.70 2.55
N ALA A 139 21.62 2.23 1.82
CA ALA A 139 21.76 3.49 1.09
C ALA A 139 22.09 4.67 2.02
N ILE A 140 21.40 4.76 3.17
CA ILE A 140 21.66 5.79 4.18
C ILE A 140 23.11 5.71 4.68
N ARG A 141 23.63 4.51 4.96
CA ARG A 141 25.02 4.33 5.40
C ARG A 141 26.03 4.78 4.35
N ILE A 142 25.77 4.50 3.07
CA ILE A 142 26.64 4.95 1.98
C ILE A 142 26.64 6.47 1.92
N ILE A 143 25.47 7.12 1.92
CA ILE A 143 25.37 8.60 1.89
C ILE A 143 26.10 9.22 3.09
N ALA A 144 25.98 8.60 4.26
CA ALA A 144 26.59 9.03 5.50
C ALA A 144 28.10 8.78 5.61
N GLY A 145 28.64 7.89 4.77
CA GLY A 145 30.07 7.60 4.69
C GLY A 145 30.86 8.58 3.83
N HIS A 146 30.19 9.41 3.01
CA HIS A 146 30.84 10.23 1.98
C HIS A 146 30.50 11.72 2.11
N GLY A 147 31.32 12.55 1.48
CA GLY A 147 31.13 14.01 1.43
C GLY A 147 30.88 14.62 2.80
N ARG A 148 29.77 15.34 2.95
CA ARG A 148 29.39 16.01 4.22
C ARG A 148 28.80 15.05 5.27
N ARG A 149 28.76 13.75 4.99
CA ARG A 149 28.32 12.69 5.91
C ARG A 149 26.89 12.90 6.41
N PHE A 150 25.98 13.31 5.53
CA PHE A 150 24.57 13.41 5.87
C PHE A 150 24.03 12.10 6.42
N PHE A 151 23.12 12.19 7.41
CA PHE A 151 22.64 11.04 8.19
C PHE A 151 23.70 10.36 9.08
N TYR A 152 24.83 11.00 9.34
CA TYR A 152 25.74 10.59 10.41
C TYR A 152 26.07 11.77 11.32
N SER A 153 25.90 11.54 12.62
CA SER A 153 26.30 12.49 13.64
C SER A 153 27.60 12.04 14.29
N GLN A 154 28.65 12.84 14.10
CA GLN A 154 29.95 12.62 14.76
C GLN A 154 29.85 12.84 16.27
N ALA A 155 29.04 13.80 16.72
CA ALA A 155 28.91 14.16 18.14
C ALA A 155 28.41 13.00 19.01
N VAL A 156 27.55 12.13 18.45
CA VAL A 156 26.98 10.97 19.14
C VAL A 156 27.32 9.64 18.46
N ASN A 157 28.24 9.66 17.50
CA ASN A 157 28.69 8.51 16.70
C ASN A 157 27.53 7.60 16.24
N ARG A 158 26.55 8.17 15.54
CA ARG A 158 25.32 7.47 15.14
C ARG A 158 24.97 7.73 13.69
N TYR A 159 24.52 6.68 13.00
CA TYR A 159 23.85 6.80 11.71
C TYR A 159 22.34 6.91 11.90
N ALA A 160 21.69 7.74 11.08
CA ALA A 160 20.24 7.71 10.98
C ALA A 160 19.84 6.34 10.40
N SER A 161 18.63 5.89 10.72
CA SER A 161 18.12 4.64 10.18
C SER A 161 16.61 4.71 10.04
N MET A 162 16.05 3.93 9.13
CA MET A 162 14.63 3.70 9.02
C MET A 162 14.26 2.38 9.70
N GLU A 163 13.02 2.33 10.18
CA GLU A 163 12.44 1.12 10.77
C GLU A 163 10.98 0.95 10.36
N VAL A 164 10.51 -0.29 10.37
CA VAL A 164 9.11 -0.66 10.13
C VAL A 164 8.53 -1.23 11.42
N ASP A 165 7.49 -0.58 11.95
CA ASP A 165 6.85 -1.02 13.18
C ASP A 165 5.91 -2.22 12.97
N ALA A 166 5.36 -2.77 14.05
CA ALA A 166 4.44 -3.91 13.99
C ALA A 166 3.15 -3.64 13.18
N ARG A 167 2.81 -2.37 12.95
CA ARG A 167 1.65 -1.94 12.14
C ARG A 167 2.03 -1.67 10.69
N GLY A 168 3.29 -1.90 10.31
CA GLY A 168 3.81 -1.63 8.98
C GLY A 168 4.00 -0.15 8.67
N LYS A 169 4.05 0.71 9.69
CA LYS A 169 4.38 2.13 9.56
C LYS A 169 5.89 2.32 9.62
N VAL A 170 6.34 3.31 8.85
CA VAL A 170 7.77 3.56 8.64
C VAL A 170 8.17 4.79 9.45
N TRP A 171 9.27 4.67 10.17
CA TRP A 171 9.82 5.72 11.02
C TRP A 171 11.27 5.95 10.65
N LEU A 172 11.75 7.17 10.91
CA LEU A 172 13.18 7.49 10.87
C LEU A 172 13.66 7.65 12.32
N ILE A 173 14.77 7.01 12.65
CA ILE A 173 15.59 7.32 13.82
C ILE A 173 16.63 8.34 13.39
N ASP A 174 16.49 9.56 13.88
CA ASP A 174 17.40 10.67 13.55
C ASP A 174 18.80 10.43 14.15
N ASP A 175 19.84 10.73 13.38
CA ASP A 175 21.24 10.52 13.75
C ASP A 175 21.63 11.33 14.98
N TYR A 176 21.39 12.64 14.95
CA TYR A 176 21.81 13.54 16.02
C TYR A 176 20.90 13.42 17.24
N SER A 177 19.60 13.65 17.08
CA SER A 177 18.68 13.70 18.21
C SER A 177 18.30 12.31 18.76
N GLY A 178 18.50 11.24 17.98
CA GLY A 178 18.03 9.89 18.32
C GLY A 178 16.49 9.75 18.33
N LYS A 179 15.76 10.80 17.96
CA LYS A 179 14.29 10.78 18.03
C LYS A 179 13.71 9.94 16.90
N ARG A 180 12.63 9.25 17.26
CA ARG A 180 11.81 8.47 16.34
C ARG A 180 10.79 9.39 15.64
N VAL A 181 11.05 9.70 14.38
CA VAL A 181 10.29 10.62 13.55
C VAL A 181 9.28 9.85 12.69
N PHE A 182 8.00 10.23 12.80
CA PHE A 182 6.93 9.63 12.01
C PHE A 182 6.94 10.19 10.58
N THR A 183 7.14 9.32 9.59
CA THR A 183 7.35 9.76 8.21
C THR A 183 6.07 9.89 7.39
N HIS A 184 4.92 9.38 7.86
CA HIS A 184 3.67 9.38 7.08
C HIS A 184 2.97 10.75 7.17
N LYS A 185 2.19 11.10 6.14
CA LYS A 185 1.38 12.33 6.14
C LYS A 185 0.42 12.32 7.33
N THR A 186 0.39 13.43 8.07
CA THR A 186 -0.51 13.64 9.21
C THR A 186 -1.43 14.83 8.95
N VAL A 187 -2.61 14.81 9.57
CA VAL A 187 -3.60 15.88 9.50
C VAL A 187 -3.14 17.19 10.17
N TRP A 188 -2.16 17.14 11.07
CA TRP A 188 -1.75 18.30 11.90
C TRP A 188 -0.49 19.00 11.36
N GLY A 189 -0.22 18.85 10.07
CA GLY A 189 0.95 19.42 9.41
C GLY A 189 2.21 18.59 9.70
N GLY A 190 2.94 18.20 8.64
CA GLY A 190 4.10 17.33 8.70
C GLY A 190 5.33 17.95 9.38
N ARG A 191 5.22 18.43 10.62
CA ARG A 191 6.37 18.87 11.42
C ARG A 191 7.09 17.64 11.95
N TRP A 192 8.23 17.35 11.36
CA TRP A 192 9.11 16.26 11.79
C TRP A 192 9.90 16.71 13.03
N ARG A 193 9.24 16.70 14.20
CA ARG A 193 9.88 17.08 15.47
C ARG A 193 11.04 16.14 15.76
N GLY A 194 12.24 16.69 15.88
CA GLY A 194 13.46 15.92 16.12
C GLY A 194 14.22 15.53 14.85
N PHE A 195 13.76 15.93 13.67
CA PHE A 195 14.55 15.75 12.46
C PHE A 195 15.61 16.86 12.36
N SER A 196 16.87 16.46 12.16
CA SER A 196 18.03 17.34 12.24
C SER A 196 18.50 17.88 10.88
N HIS A 197 17.84 17.49 9.78
CA HIS A 197 18.26 17.83 8.41
C HIS A 197 17.30 18.78 7.68
N GLY A 198 17.77 19.33 6.57
CA GLY A 198 17.00 20.25 5.72
C GLY A 198 15.94 19.58 4.83
N GLY A 199 15.18 20.41 4.11
CA GLY A 199 14.05 19.98 3.28
C GLY A 199 14.39 18.95 2.20
N THR A 200 15.53 19.07 1.52
CA THR A 200 15.95 18.12 0.49
C THR A 200 16.15 16.71 1.05
N LEU A 201 16.78 16.58 2.21
CA LEU A 201 16.99 15.29 2.86
C LEU A 201 15.70 14.75 3.45
N ARG A 202 14.80 15.62 3.92
CA ARG A 202 13.45 15.21 4.28
C ARG A 202 12.73 14.57 3.09
N SER A 203 12.75 15.21 1.92
CA SER A 203 12.13 14.67 0.71
C SER A 203 12.71 13.31 0.30
N LEU A 204 14.02 13.11 0.49
CA LEU A 204 14.65 11.80 0.29
C LEU A 204 14.11 10.75 1.26
N VAL A 205 14.00 11.05 2.55
CA VAL A 205 13.44 10.12 3.55
C VAL A 205 11.96 9.83 3.26
N GLU A 206 11.20 10.81 2.79
CA GLU A 206 9.82 10.62 2.33
C GLU A 206 9.75 9.67 1.13
N ALA A 207 10.66 9.80 0.16
CA ALA A 207 10.75 8.88 -0.99
C ALA A 207 11.18 7.46 -0.56
N PHE A 208 12.13 7.32 0.37
CA PHE A 208 12.49 6.03 0.95
C PHE A 208 11.33 5.35 1.68
N ARG A 209 10.53 6.11 2.45
CA ARG A 209 9.28 5.61 3.06
C ARG A 209 8.36 5.04 1.98
N ASP A 210 8.20 5.74 0.86
CA ASP A 210 7.30 5.31 -0.20
C ASP A 210 7.79 4.03 -0.84
N TYR A 211 9.10 3.91 -1.16
CA TYR A 211 9.71 2.65 -1.58
C TYR A 211 9.48 1.50 -0.60
N ILE A 212 9.71 1.72 0.70
CA ILE A 212 9.45 0.70 1.72
C ILE A 212 7.98 0.27 1.68
N CYS A 213 7.06 1.19 1.47
CA CYS A 213 5.62 0.91 1.46
C CYS A 213 5.14 0.24 0.17
N THR A 214 5.61 0.67 -1.00
CA THR A 214 5.08 0.29 -2.32
C THR A 214 5.97 -0.70 -3.06
N GLY A 215 7.28 -0.69 -2.79
CA GLY A 215 8.30 -1.41 -3.56
C GLY A 215 8.72 -0.71 -4.85
N GLU A 216 8.21 0.48 -5.15
CA GLU A 216 8.56 1.22 -6.36
C GLU A 216 9.92 1.91 -6.22
N PRO A 217 10.96 1.54 -7.00
CA PRO A 217 12.29 2.10 -6.84
C PRO A 217 12.36 3.59 -7.20
N LEU A 218 13.21 4.33 -6.49
CA LEU A 218 13.45 5.76 -6.68
C LEU A 218 14.26 6.01 -7.94
N HIS A 219 14.06 7.18 -8.56
CA HIS A 219 14.96 7.65 -9.60
C HIS A 219 16.34 8.01 -9.02
N ARG A 220 17.42 7.72 -9.75
CA ARG A 220 18.80 8.02 -9.29
C ARG A 220 19.05 9.51 -9.06
N GLY A 221 18.28 10.40 -9.69
CA GLY A 221 18.34 11.85 -9.46
C GLY A 221 18.02 12.31 -8.03
N TYR A 222 17.53 11.42 -7.16
CA TYR A 222 17.43 11.67 -5.72
C TYR A 222 18.79 11.65 -5.00
N LEU A 223 19.84 11.08 -5.61
CA LEU A 223 21.21 11.02 -5.08
C LEU A 223 21.99 12.29 -5.45
N GLY A 224 21.83 13.31 -4.61
CA GLY A 224 22.41 14.63 -4.84
C GLY A 224 21.84 15.30 -6.08
N PRO A 225 20.59 15.83 -6.00
CA PRO A 225 19.98 16.56 -7.10
C PRO A 225 20.86 17.71 -7.58
N GLU A 226 20.81 18.02 -8.86
CA GLU A 226 21.68 19.01 -9.50
C GLU A 226 21.12 20.44 -9.37
N ARG A 227 22.04 21.41 -9.37
CA ARG A 227 21.77 22.84 -9.48
C ARG A 227 21.91 23.27 -10.94
N PHE A 228 21.60 24.54 -11.22
CA PHE A 228 21.73 25.14 -12.55
C PHE A 228 23.18 25.24 -13.05
N ASP A 229 24.16 25.14 -12.16
CA ASP A 229 25.60 25.21 -12.45
C ASP A 229 26.28 23.84 -12.44
N ASP A 230 25.51 22.76 -12.63
CA ASP A 230 25.95 21.36 -12.59
C ASP A 230 26.56 20.89 -11.26
N SER A 231 26.54 21.73 -10.22
CA SER A 231 26.91 21.33 -8.86
C SER A 231 25.74 20.59 -8.17
N ASN A 232 26.02 19.82 -7.11
CA ASN A 232 24.97 19.11 -6.39
C ASN A 232 24.40 19.95 -5.24
N ILE A 233 23.09 19.87 -5.01
CA ILE A 233 22.39 20.59 -3.93
C ILE A 233 22.97 20.26 -2.55
N TRP A 234 23.49 19.04 -2.37
CA TRP A 234 24.04 18.53 -1.13
C TRP A 234 25.37 19.21 -0.75
N GLY A 235 26.06 19.80 -1.72
CA GLY A 235 27.39 20.42 -1.55
C GLY A 235 28.48 19.40 -1.25
N TYR A 236 28.35 18.17 -1.74
CA TYR A 236 29.43 17.19 -1.72
C TYR A 236 30.46 17.56 -2.80
N ASP A 237 31.73 17.25 -2.58
CA ASP A 237 32.72 17.29 -3.65
C ASP A 237 32.41 16.24 -4.74
N ALA A 238 33.10 16.34 -5.88
CA ALA A 238 32.85 15.50 -7.04
C ALA A 238 33.08 14.01 -6.74
N GLU A 239 34.16 13.67 -6.03
CA GLU A 239 34.54 12.30 -5.68
C GLU A 239 33.50 11.66 -4.75
N GLY A 240 33.13 12.36 -3.67
CA GLY A 240 32.13 11.91 -2.71
C GLY A 240 30.75 11.79 -3.33
N MET A 241 30.36 12.68 -4.24
CA MET A 241 29.09 12.57 -4.96
C MET A 241 29.09 11.40 -5.96
N GLN A 242 30.19 11.21 -6.69
CA GLN A 242 30.35 10.08 -7.59
C GLN A 242 30.25 8.75 -6.84
N ALA A 243 30.98 8.60 -5.74
CA ALA A 243 30.94 7.40 -4.90
C ALA A 243 29.53 7.11 -4.36
N VAL A 244 28.76 8.14 -3.98
CA VAL A 244 27.36 7.95 -3.58
C VAL A 244 26.49 7.50 -4.75
N ARG A 245 26.59 8.16 -5.91
CA ARG A 245 25.78 7.83 -7.10
C ARG A 245 26.08 6.44 -7.66
N GLU A 246 27.30 5.96 -7.50
CA GLU A 246 27.75 4.63 -7.88
C GLU A 246 27.28 3.59 -6.85
N HIS A 247 27.75 3.69 -5.60
CA HIS A 247 27.50 2.66 -4.60
C HIS A 247 26.04 2.62 -4.13
N ALA A 248 25.43 3.78 -3.82
CA ALA A 248 24.03 3.80 -3.40
C ALA A 248 23.12 3.56 -4.59
N GLY A 249 23.46 4.09 -5.77
CA GLY A 249 22.66 3.92 -6.99
C GLY A 249 22.56 2.47 -7.49
N ALA A 250 23.50 1.61 -7.13
CA ALA A 250 23.46 0.18 -7.44
C ALA A 250 22.49 -0.61 -6.54
N LEU A 251 21.96 -0.02 -5.47
CA LEU A 251 21.04 -0.70 -4.56
C LEU A 251 19.62 -0.82 -5.14
N PRO A 252 18.85 -1.87 -4.77
CA PRO A 252 17.48 -2.09 -5.27
C PRO A 252 16.48 -0.96 -4.98
N VAL A 253 16.79 -0.08 -4.02
CA VAL A 253 15.99 1.11 -3.72
C VAL A 253 16.01 2.14 -4.85
N PHE A 254 16.99 2.08 -5.76
CA PHE A 254 17.05 2.94 -6.95
C PHE A 254 16.81 2.15 -8.23
N ARG A 255 16.16 2.80 -9.20
CA ARG A 255 15.96 2.26 -10.56
C ARG A 255 17.31 2.04 -11.21
N GLN A 256 17.53 0.80 -11.64
CA GLN A 256 18.69 0.45 -12.44
C GLN A 256 18.47 0.92 -13.88
N PRO A 257 19.50 1.41 -14.58
CA PRO A 257 19.39 1.68 -16.01
C PRO A 257 18.97 0.38 -16.72
N GLU A 258 18.01 0.48 -17.65
CA GLU A 258 17.69 -0.65 -18.52
C GLU A 258 19.00 -1.11 -19.17
N GLN A 259 19.31 -2.40 -19.03
CA GLN A 259 20.40 -2.99 -19.80
C GLN A 259 20.01 -2.83 -21.27
N VAL A 260 20.62 -1.88 -21.96
CA VAL A 260 20.57 -1.83 -23.42
C VAL A 260 21.20 -3.15 -23.87
N ALA A 261 20.36 -4.09 -24.32
CA ALA A 261 20.83 -5.32 -24.93
C ALA A 261 21.72 -4.91 -26.11
N ALA A 262 23.01 -5.24 -26.00
CA ALA A 262 24.00 -5.07 -27.05
C ALA A 262 23.76 -6.07 -28.19
#